data_AF-A0A4V3SF63-F1
#
_entry.id   AF-A0A4V3SF63-F1
#
_cell.length_a   1.000
_cell.length_b   1.000
_cell.length_c   1.000
_cell.angle_alpha   90.00
_cell.angle_beta   90.00
_cell.angle_gamma   90.00
#
_symmetry.space_group_name_H-M   'P 1'
#
loop_
_entity.id
_entity.type
_entity.pdbx_description
1 polymer ?
#
loop_
_entity_poly.entity_id
_entity_poly.type
_entity_poly.pdbx_seq_one_letter_code
_entity_poly.pdbx_strand_id
1 'polypeptide(L)'
;MITFAKFIYRIPRKMRHFNLLLWWIVRYVQFATAAIYYEDCATDVWSGSAVAYSIYNGVTKTLRLRDPVLCDHLIPPCPVRTGRTYTFSYAGTVSWKIPDIEIYLQLQLVNQYTWPFLCVQFPVKFVEGKANSAKALQQ
;
A
#
# COMPACT_ATOMS: atom_id res chain seq x y z
N MET A 1 -6.55 11.81 -13.34
CA MET A 1 -5.61 10.68 -13.26
C MET A 1 -5.10 10.63 -11.84
N ILE A 2 -5.32 9.54 -11.11
CA ILE A 2 -4.88 9.42 -9.71
C ILE A 2 -3.57 8.63 -9.73
N THR A 3 -2.46 9.32 -9.51
CA THR A 3 -1.16 8.66 -9.32
C THR A 3 -1.15 8.08 -7.92
N PHE A 4 -1.18 6.76 -7.81
CA PHE A 4 -0.99 6.09 -6.53
C PHE A 4 0.50 6.04 -6.19
N ALA A 5 0.76 6.18 -4.90
CA ALA A 5 2.05 6.47 -4.31
C ALA A 5 3.15 5.46 -4.67
N LYS A 6 4.38 5.98 -4.84
CA LYS A 6 5.61 5.19 -4.92
C LYS A 6 5.99 4.78 -3.50
N PHE A 7 5.83 3.51 -3.17
CA PHE A 7 6.27 2.98 -1.88
C PHE A 7 7.61 2.26 -2.05
N ILE A 8 8.63 2.79 -1.39
CA ILE A 8 9.92 2.12 -1.24
C ILE A 8 9.85 1.39 0.11
N TYR A 9 9.87 0.06 0.09
CA TYR A 9 9.90 -0.72 1.32
C TYR A 9 11.05 -1.72 1.29
N ARG A 10 11.62 -1.95 2.48
CA ARG A 10 12.65 -2.96 2.72
C ARG A 10 12.10 -3.96 3.72
N ILE A 11 12.07 -5.23 3.35
CA ILE A 11 11.70 -6.29 4.27
C ILE A 11 12.88 -6.48 5.24
N PRO A 12 12.72 -6.21 6.55
CA PRO A 12 13.80 -6.36 7.49
C PRO A 12 14.24 -7.83 7.55
N ARG A 13 15.54 -8.08 7.66
CA ARG A 13 16.04 -9.41 8.04
C ARG A 13 15.78 -9.56 9.53
N LYS A 14 15.10 -10.64 9.94
CA LYS A 14 15.03 -11.05 11.34
C LYS A 14 16.45 -11.21 11.91
N MET A 15 16.94 -10.22 12.65
CA MET A 15 18.17 -10.35 13.43
C MET A 15 17.88 -11.29 14.60
N ARG A 16 18.31 -12.54 14.43
CA ARG A 16 18.13 -13.62 15.40
C ARG A 16 19.17 -13.48 16.52
N HIS A 17 19.14 -12.38 17.29
CA HIS A 17 19.76 -12.19 18.62
C HIS A 17 19.54 -10.73 19.08
N PHE A 18 18.39 -10.42 19.68
CA PHE A 18 18.18 -9.12 20.32
C PHE A 18 17.96 -9.34 21.83
N ASN A 19 18.93 -8.87 22.61
CA ASN A 19 19.04 -9.03 24.06
C ASN A 19 17.82 -8.38 24.76
N LEU A 20 17.20 -9.11 25.70
CA LEU A 20 15.93 -8.76 26.38
C LEU A 20 15.96 -7.40 27.10
N LEU A 21 17.14 -6.87 27.40
CA LEU A 21 17.33 -5.56 28.04
C LEU A 21 16.98 -4.36 27.14
N LEU A 22 17.11 -4.48 25.82
CA LEU A 22 16.77 -3.40 24.89
C LEU A 22 15.26 -3.24 24.67
N TRP A 23 14.47 -4.26 25.03
CA TRP A 23 13.01 -4.27 24.86
C TRP A 23 12.28 -3.23 25.71
N TRP A 24 12.87 -2.87 26.86
CA TRP A 24 12.27 -1.92 27.80
C TRP A 24 12.38 -0.47 27.31
N ILE A 25 13.46 -0.11 26.62
CA ILE A 25 13.68 1.25 26.13
C ILE A 25 12.74 1.56 24.95
N VAL A 26 12.44 0.57 24.11
CA VAL A 26 11.59 0.74 22.91
C VAL A 26 10.10 0.93 23.26
N ARG A 27 9.65 0.49 24.44
CA ARG A 27 8.24 0.69 24.88
C ARG A 27 7.88 2.12 25.27
N TYR A 28 8.86 2.98 25.54
CA TYR A 28 8.59 4.30 26.13
C TYR A 28 8.29 5.39 25.09
N VAL A 29 8.60 5.15 23.82
CA VAL A 29 8.34 6.12 22.76
C VAL A 29 7.14 5.65 21.94
N GLN A 30 5.94 6.06 22.34
CA GLN A 30 4.77 6.00 21.45
C GLN A 30 4.94 7.05 20.35
N PHE A 31 5.83 6.80 19.40
CA PHE A 31 5.67 7.40 18.08
C PHE A 31 4.39 6.80 17.51
N ALA A 32 3.39 7.65 17.28
CA ALA A 32 2.27 7.34 16.40
C ALA A 32 2.81 7.17 14.98
N THR A 33 3.49 6.05 14.74
CA THR A 33 3.84 5.63 13.39
C THR A 33 2.53 5.24 12.73
N ALA A 34 2.16 5.93 11.65
CA ALA A 34 1.20 5.40 10.69
C ALA A 34 1.57 3.93 10.45
N ALA A 35 0.68 3.04 10.84
CA ALA A 35 1.08 1.65 11.05
C ALA A 35 1.33 0.98 9.71
N ILE A 36 2.60 0.78 9.39
CA ILE A 36 3.03 -0.16 8.35
C ILE A 36 3.13 -1.50 9.07
N TYR A 37 2.07 -2.31 8.98
CA TYR A 37 2.12 -3.69 9.47
C TYR A 37 2.79 -4.52 8.37
N TYR A 38 3.97 -5.05 8.67
CA TYR A 38 4.66 -6.02 7.84
C TYR A 38 4.60 -7.38 8.54
N GLU A 39 4.28 -8.42 7.80
CA GLU A 39 4.44 -9.79 8.26
C GLU A 39 5.65 -10.35 7.51
N ASP A 40 6.71 -10.72 8.25
CA ASP A 40 7.93 -11.24 7.65
C ASP A 40 7.62 -12.53 6.88
N CYS A 41 7.71 -12.49 5.54
CA CYS A 41 7.65 -13.70 4.74
C CYS A 41 8.84 -14.59 5.11
N ALA A 42 8.60 -15.67 5.85
CA ALA A 42 9.59 -16.71 6.09
C ALA A 42 9.93 -17.51 4.82
N THR A 43 9.21 -17.27 3.72
CA THR A 43 9.35 -17.92 2.41
C THR A 43 9.27 -16.90 1.27
N ASP A 44 9.94 -17.19 0.15
CA ASP A 44 9.91 -16.34 -1.05
C ASP A 44 8.48 -16.21 -1.60
N VAL A 45 8.04 -14.99 -1.95
CA VAL A 45 6.74 -14.75 -2.61
C VAL A 45 6.93 -14.76 -4.12
N TRP A 46 6.39 -15.78 -4.78
CA TRP A 46 6.56 -15.99 -6.23
C TRP A 46 5.50 -15.28 -7.06
N SER A 47 4.30 -15.12 -6.51
CA SER A 47 3.19 -14.42 -7.14
C SER A 47 2.25 -13.87 -6.06
N GLY A 48 1.35 -13.00 -6.47
CA GLY A 48 0.46 -12.32 -5.54
C GLY A 48 -0.33 -11.21 -6.21
N SER A 49 -1.04 -10.44 -5.39
CA SER A 49 -1.86 -9.34 -5.84
C SER A 49 -1.74 -8.11 -4.94
N ALA A 50 -2.00 -6.93 -5.50
CA ALA A 50 -2.29 -5.72 -4.76
C ALA A 50 -3.80 -5.62 -4.51
N VAL A 51 -4.18 -5.32 -3.28
CA VAL A 51 -5.57 -5.10 -2.86
C VAL A 51 -5.64 -3.74 -2.18
N ALA A 52 -6.62 -2.93 -2.57
CA ALA A 52 -6.83 -1.62 -1.98
C ALA A 52 -8.20 -1.53 -1.33
N TYR A 53 -8.27 -0.87 -0.17
CA TYR A 53 -9.50 -0.56 0.54
C TYR A 53 -9.58 0.93 0.82
N SER A 54 -10.80 1.46 0.79
CA SER A 54 -11.13 2.77 1.35
C SER A 54 -11.81 2.60 2.69
N ILE A 55 -11.36 3.35 3.69
CA ILE A 55 -11.90 3.34 5.04
C ILE A 55 -12.43 4.74 5.33
N TYR A 56 -13.74 4.83 5.56
CA TYR A 56 -14.42 6.07 5.87
C TYR A 56 -15.55 5.83 6.86
N ASN A 57 -15.59 6.62 7.95
CA ASN A 57 -16.60 6.54 9.00
C ASN A 57 -16.78 5.11 9.57
N GLY A 58 -15.67 4.39 9.77
CA GLY A 58 -15.66 2.99 10.21
C GLY A 58 -16.06 1.96 9.13
N VAL A 59 -16.52 2.41 7.96
CA VAL A 59 -16.90 1.53 6.85
C VAL A 59 -15.71 1.28 5.94
N THR A 60 -15.42 0.00 5.70
CA THR A 60 -14.37 -0.44 4.76
C THR A 60 -15.01 -0.88 3.44
N LYS A 61 -14.54 -0.35 2.32
CA LYS A 61 -14.95 -0.76 0.97
C LYS A 61 -13.74 -1.14 0.13
N THR A 62 -13.84 -2.23 -0.62
CA THR A 62 -12.79 -2.65 -1.55
C THR A 62 -12.77 -1.76 -2.79
N LEU A 63 -11.59 -1.27 -3.16
CA LEU A 63 -11.34 -0.56 -4.40
C LEU A 63 -10.90 -1.55 -5.47
N ARG A 64 -11.59 -1.56 -6.61
CA ARG A 64 -11.23 -2.43 -7.75
C ARG A 64 -10.03 -1.85 -8.48
N LEU A 65 -8.90 -2.56 -8.42
CA LEU A 65 -7.71 -2.30 -9.24
C LEU A 65 -7.85 -3.08 -10.56
N ARG A 66 -7.59 -2.43 -11.70
CA ARG A 66 -7.73 -3.08 -13.02
C ARG A 66 -6.67 -4.14 -13.28
N ASP A 67 -5.45 -3.87 -12.85
CA ASP A 67 -4.30 -4.75 -12.96
C ASP A 67 -3.72 -4.96 -11.55
N PRO A 68 -4.27 -5.93 -10.79
CA PRO A 68 -3.83 -6.14 -9.43
C PRO A 68 -2.59 -7.04 -9.34
N VAL A 69 -2.02 -7.51 -10.46
CA VAL A 69 -0.94 -8.51 -10.42
C VAL A 69 0.31 -7.90 -9.77
N LEU A 70 0.71 -8.47 -8.63
CA LEU A 70 1.79 -7.89 -7.82
C LEU A 70 3.10 -7.75 -8.60
N CYS A 71 3.48 -8.80 -9.32
CA CYS A 71 4.80 -8.90 -9.94
C CYS A 71 5.01 -7.94 -11.10
N ASP A 72 3.93 -7.49 -11.75
CA ASP A 72 3.96 -6.54 -12.86
C ASP A 72 4.19 -5.11 -12.37
N HIS A 73 3.97 -4.87 -11.07
CA HIS A 73 4.10 -3.57 -10.42
C HIS A 73 5.29 -3.47 -9.45
N LEU A 74 6.14 -4.50 -9.38
CA LEU A 74 7.33 -4.53 -8.51
C LEU A 74 8.63 -4.36 -9.29
N ILE A 75 9.54 -3.58 -8.71
CA ILE A 75 10.94 -3.47 -9.17
C ILE A 75 11.88 -3.72 -7.97
N PRO A 76 12.74 -4.77 -8.01
CA PRO A 76 12.80 -5.81 -9.03
C PRO A 76 11.53 -6.70 -9.03
N PRO A 77 11.22 -7.42 -10.12
CA PRO A 77 10.07 -8.30 -10.16
C PRO A 77 10.23 -9.49 -9.20
N CYS A 78 9.14 -10.24 -9.02
CA CYS A 78 9.11 -11.46 -8.21
C CYS A 78 10.21 -12.46 -8.64
N PRO A 79 10.72 -13.30 -7.71
CA PRO A 79 10.23 -13.49 -6.34
C PRO A 79 10.63 -12.38 -5.37
N VAL A 80 9.72 -12.07 -4.42
CA VAL A 80 10.01 -11.20 -3.28
C VAL A 80 10.80 -12.00 -2.25
N ARG A 81 12.03 -11.56 -1.96
CA ARG A 81 12.96 -12.23 -1.03
C ARG A 81 13.30 -11.35 0.16
N THR A 82 13.49 -11.99 1.32
CA THR A 82 13.88 -11.30 2.56
C THR A 82 15.19 -10.52 2.39
N GLY A 83 15.25 -9.31 2.98
CA GLY A 83 16.46 -8.48 3.00
C GLY A 83 16.76 -7.73 1.69
N ARG A 84 15.90 -7.86 0.67
CA ARG A 84 15.94 -7.02 -0.54
C ARG A 84 14.98 -5.84 -0.41
N THR A 85 15.24 -4.81 -1.21
CA THR A 85 14.40 -3.62 -1.32
C THR A 85 13.58 -3.71 -2.59
N TYR A 86 12.29 -3.46 -2.46
CA TYR A 86 11.36 -3.46 -3.59
C TYR A 86 10.67 -2.10 -3.68
N THR A 87 10.41 -1.68 -4.92
CA THR A 87 9.56 -0.54 -5.22
C THR A 87 8.27 -1.05 -5.82
N PHE A 88 7.15 -0.81 -5.15
CA PHE A 88 5.82 -1.03 -5.71
C PHE A 88 5.31 0.29 -6.31
N SER A 89 4.83 0.25 -7.55
CA SER A 89 4.28 1.41 -8.25
C SER A 89 3.01 1.03 -9.00
N TYR A 90 1.91 1.71 -8.68
CA TYR A 90 0.61 1.50 -9.33
C TYR A 90 0.04 2.84 -9.82
N ALA A 91 -0.50 2.87 -11.03
CA ALA A 91 -1.23 4.02 -11.56
C ALA A 91 -2.55 3.54 -12.14
N GLY A 92 -3.65 4.18 -11.75
CA GLY A 92 -4.97 3.73 -12.17
C GLY A 92 -6.06 4.76 -11.95
N THR A 93 -7.22 4.45 -12.51
CA THR A 93 -8.45 5.21 -12.28
C THR A 93 -9.37 4.39 -11.39
N VAL A 94 -9.86 4.98 -10.32
CA VAL A 94 -10.84 4.34 -9.45
C VAL A 94 -12.22 4.86 -9.83
N SER A 95 -13.15 3.98 -10.22
CA SER A 95 -14.51 4.34 -10.64
C SER A 95 -15.46 4.38 -9.44
N TRP A 96 -15.27 5.35 -8.56
CA TRP A 96 -16.09 5.51 -7.36
C TRP A 96 -16.44 6.97 -7.13
N LYS A 97 -17.63 7.23 -6.59
CA LYS A 97 -18.00 8.57 -6.10
C LYS A 97 -17.21 8.81 -4.82
N ILE A 98 -16.15 9.62 -4.95
CA ILE A 98 -15.29 9.96 -3.84
C ILE A 98 -15.93 11.12 -3.10
N PRO A 99 -16.17 11.02 -1.79
CA PRO A 99 -16.55 12.20 -1.03
C PRO A 99 -15.37 13.19 -0.98
N ASP A 100 -15.66 14.50 -1.07
CA ASP A 100 -14.65 15.59 -1.02
C ASP A 100 -14.16 15.83 0.42
N ILE A 101 -13.66 14.77 1.04
CA ILE A 101 -13.24 14.71 2.43
C ILE A 101 -11.98 13.85 2.56
N GLU A 102 -11.29 13.99 3.68
CA GLU A 102 -10.19 13.11 4.02
C GLU A 102 -10.69 11.71 4.34
N ILE A 103 -10.10 10.71 3.70
CA ILE A 103 -10.38 9.30 3.95
C ILE A 103 -9.07 8.53 4.08
N TYR A 104 -9.12 7.32 4.62
CA TYR A 104 -7.96 6.44 4.67
C TYR A 104 -8.00 5.45 3.52
N LEU A 105 -6.86 5.27 2.86
CA LEU A 105 -6.64 4.14 1.96
C LEU A 105 -5.74 3.13 2.64
N GLN A 106 -6.11 1.87 2.51
CA GLN A 106 -5.32 0.74 2.95
C GLN A 106 -4.90 -0.08 1.74
N LEU A 107 -3.60 -0.12 1.47
CA LEU A 107 -2.98 -0.95 0.45
C LEU A 107 -2.42 -2.21 1.11
N GLN A 108 -2.81 -3.37 0.60
CA GLN A 108 -2.26 -4.66 0.95
C GLN A 108 -1.56 -5.29 -0.24
N LEU A 109 -0.36 -5.83 -0.03
CA LEU A 109 0.27 -6.77 -0.95
C LEU A 109 0.09 -8.16 -0.36
N VAL A 110 -0.55 -9.05 -1.13
CA VAL A 110 -0.86 -10.41 -0.71
C VAL A 110 -0.10 -11.41 -1.58
N ASN A 111 0.25 -12.57 -1.02
CA ASN A 111 0.87 -13.67 -1.76
C ASN A 111 -0.17 -14.49 -2.56
N GLN A 112 0.26 -15.59 -3.18
CA GLN A 112 -0.61 -16.51 -3.93
C GLN A 112 -1.71 -17.18 -3.09
N TYR A 113 -1.56 -17.18 -1.76
CA TYR A 113 -2.55 -17.71 -0.81
C TYR A 113 -3.47 -16.61 -0.27
N THR A 114 -3.40 -15.39 -0.79
CA THR A 114 -4.12 -14.20 -0.33
C THR A 114 -3.73 -13.71 1.07
N TRP A 115 -2.59 -14.17 1.59
CA TRP A 115 -2.10 -13.74 2.91
C TRP A 115 -1.33 -12.42 2.75
N PRO A 116 -1.68 -11.37 3.52
CA PRO A 116 -1.00 -10.09 3.45
C PRO A 116 0.41 -10.19 4.03
N PHE A 117 1.39 -9.66 3.32
CA PHE A 117 2.76 -9.52 3.83
C PHE A 117 3.21 -8.06 3.94
N LEU A 118 2.51 -7.16 3.25
CA LEU A 118 2.62 -5.71 3.45
C LEU A 118 1.23 -5.13 3.59
N CYS A 119 1.02 -4.32 4.62
CA CYS A 119 -0.19 -3.53 4.81
C CYS A 119 0.19 -2.10 5.17
N VAL A 120 -0.18 -1.15 4.32
CA VAL A 120 0.08 0.29 4.53
C VAL A 120 -1.26 1.01 4.52
N GLN A 121 -1.53 1.77 5.58
CA GLN A 121 -2.69 2.66 5.66
C GLN A 121 -2.23 4.11 5.70
N PHE A 122 -2.81 4.96 4.85
CA PHE A 122 -2.46 6.38 4.76
C PHE A 122 -3.68 7.24 4.43
N PRO A 123 -3.77 8.47 4.99
CA PRO A 123 -4.83 9.40 4.66
C PRO A 123 -4.63 9.95 3.25
N VAL A 124 -5.73 10.22 2.54
CA VAL A 124 -5.75 10.87 1.24
C VAL A 124 -6.87 11.91 1.19
N LYS A 125 -6.63 12.98 0.44
CA LYS A 125 -7.67 13.91 -0.03
C LYS A 125 -7.69 13.85 -1.54
N PHE A 126 -8.86 13.61 -2.10
CA PHE A 126 -9.03 13.65 -3.54
C PHE A 126 -9.42 15.06 -3.94
N VAL A 127 -8.59 15.70 -4.74
CA VAL A 127 -8.98 16.94 -5.40
C VAL A 127 -9.72 16.57 -6.68
N GLU A 128 -10.93 17.08 -6.85
CA GLU A 128 -11.60 17.02 -8.14
C GLU A 128 -10.72 17.77 -9.14
N GLY A 129 -10.08 17.04 -10.04
CA GLY A 129 -9.45 17.66 -11.19
C GLY A 129 -10.57 18.27 -12.01
N LYS A 130 -10.72 19.59 -12.00
CA LYS A 130 -11.46 20.30 -13.05
C LYS A 130 -10.79 19.91 -14.37
N ALA A 131 -11.31 18.86 -15.00
CA ALA A 131 -11.08 18.67 -16.42
C ALA A 131 -11.61 19.96 -17.05
N ASN A 132 -10.75 20.70 -17.73
CA ASN A 132 -11.17 21.79 -18.58
C ASN A 132 -11.95 21.19 -19.77
N SER A 133 -13.15 20.69 -19.51
CA SER A 133 -14.19 20.48 -20.51
C SER A 133 -15.01 21.75 -20.58
N ALA A 134 -14.34 22.87 -20.89
CA ALA A 134 -14.96 24.09 -21.33
C ALA A 134 -14.31 24.46 -22.66
N LYS A 135 -15.12 24.40 -23.72
CA LYS A 135 -14.84 24.68 -25.15
C LYS A 135 -14.20 23.57 -25.98
N ALA A 136 -15.01 22.56 -26.28
CA ALA A 136 -15.00 21.90 -27.59
C ALA A 136 -16.45 21.69 -28.05
N LEU A 137 -17.18 22.79 -28.21
CA LEU A 137 -18.33 22.88 -29.11
C LEU A 137 -18.38 24.33 -29.59
N GLN A 138 -18.41 24.49 -30.92
CA GLN A 138 -18.43 25.73 -31.70
C GLN A 138 -17.08 26.43 -31.91
N GLN A 139 -16.39 25.99 -32.97
CA GLN A 139 -16.14 26.84 -34.15
C GLN A 139 -16.01 25.95 -35.39
#